data_AF-A0A8C2HTR9-F1
#
_entry.id   AF-A0A8C2HTR9-F1
#
_cell.length_a   1.000
_cell.length_b   1.000
_cell.length_c   1.000
_cell.angle_alpha   90.00
_cell.angle_beta   90.00
_cell.angle_gamma   90.00
#
_symmetry.space_group_name_H-M   'P 1'
#
loop_
_entity.id
_entity.type
_entity.pdbx_description
1 polymer ?
#
loop_
_entity_poly.entity_id
_entity_poly.type
_entity_poly.pdbx_seq_one_letter_code
_entity_poly.pdbx_strand_id
1 'polypeptide(L)'
;MASSPQKSPSSPKSPTPKSPSSRKKDDSFLGKLGGTLARRKKAKEVSELQEEGMNAINLPLSPTPFELHPEDIMLEENEVRTMVDPNSKNDRKLQELIKVLIDWINDVLVGERIIVKDLAEDLYDGQVLQKLFEKLEGEKLNVAEVTQSEIAQKQKLQTVLEKINDALKVSTRSIKWNVDFSIVAILHLLVELSQHFRAPIRLPDHVSIQVVVVQKREGILQSRQVMEEITGNTEYVSRDAFDTLLDHAPDKLNVVKKFADGVYLVLLMGLLEGYFVPLYNFFLTPENFDQKAVHLVFFFPHFIPDIVNCDLKSTLRVLYNLFTGYRHVD
;
A
#
# COMPACT_ATOMS: atom_id res chain seq x y z
N MET A 1 -14.66 68.11 22.25
CA MET A 1 -14.98 68.16 20.80
C MET A 1 -13.97 67.31 20.05
N ALA A 2 -14.42 66.73 18.95
CA ALA A 2 -13.83 65.64 18.19
C ALA A 2 -12.55 65.98 17.39
N SER A 3 -12.05 64.92 16.74
CA SER A 3 -11.31 64.82 15.46
C SER A 3 -9.77 64.94 15.43
N SER A 4 -9.17 63.83 14.96
CA SER A 4 -7.85 63.57 14.33
C SER A 4 -7.51 64.54 13.17
N PRO A 5 -6.42 64.41 12.36
CA PRO A 5 -5.32 63.42 12.32
C PRO A 5 -3.89 64.00 12.08
N GLN A 6 -2.84 63.17 12.18
CA GLN A 6 -1.47 63.52 11.72
C GLN A 6 -1.09 62.78 10.43
N LYS A 7 -0.66 63.58 9.43
CA LYS A 7 0.00 63.20 8.17
C LYS A 7 1.52 63.28 8.30
N SER A 8 2.25 62.37 7.67
CA SER A 8 3.65 62.53 7.24
C SER A 8 3.78 63.53 6.07
N PRO A 9 4.94 64.20 5.84
CA PRO A 9 5.87 63.72 4.79
C PRO A 9 7.38 64.13 4.87
N SER A 10 8.20 63.34 4.14
CA SER A 10 9.38 63.68 3.27
C SER A 10 10.66 64.41 3.76
N SER A 11 11.80 63.65 3.75
CA SER A 11 13.15 63.83 3.10
C SER A 11 13.91 65.21 3.16
N PRO A 12 15.20 65.40 2.72
CA PRO A 12 16.28 64.51 2.19
C PRO A 12 17.78 64.86 2.63
N LYS A 13 18.77 64.06 2.13
CA LYS A 13 20.21 64.38 1.77
C LYS A 13 21.21 64.64 2.95
N SER A 14 22.51 64.24 2.99
CA SER A 14 23.58 63.94 2.00
C SER A 14 24.88 63.42 2.75
N PRO A 15 26.13 63.52 2.25
CA PRO A 15 26.94 62.43 1.66
C PRO A 15 28.25 62.05 2.41
N THR A 16 28.92 61.01 1.90
CA THR A 16 30.20 60.38 2.33
C THR A 16 31.46 61.26 2.21
N PRO A 17 32.54 60.87 2.93
CA PRO A 17 33.91 61.00 2.42
C PRO A 17 34.72 59.68 2.41
N LYS A 18 35.76 59.68 1.57
CA LYS A 18 36.58 58.58 1.05
C LYS A 18 37.68 58.08 2.01
N SER A 19 38.04 56.81 1.89
CA SER A 19 39.25 56.17 2.46
C SER A 19 40.39 56.04 1.42
N PRO A 20 41.68 56.06 1.81
CA PRO A 20 42.79 55.67 0.96
C PRO A 20 43.23 54.20 1.18
N SER A 21 44.05 53.74 0.23
CA SER A 21 44.42 52.36 -0.11
C SER A 21 45.67 51.83 0.60
N SER A 22 45.81 50.49 0.72
CA SER A 22 46.82 49.71 -0.03
C SER A 22 46.96 48.26 0.48
N ARG A 23 46.89 47.30 -0.47
CA ARG A 23 47.92 46.29 -0.82
C ARG A 23 47.27 45.00 -1.34
N LYS A 24 47.54 44.74 -2.62
CA LYS A 24 47.26 43.48 -3.33
C LYS A 24 48.06 42.34 -2.71
N LYS A 25 47.42 41.17 -2.59
CA LYS A 25 48.07 39.88 -2.79
C LYS A 25 47.10 38.99 -3.57
N ASP A 26 47.52 38.64 -4.78
CA ASP A 26 46.84 37.73 -5.69
C ASP A 26 46.87 36.31 -5.11
N ASP A 27 45.71 35.65 -5.00
CA ASP A 27 45.59 34.18 -4.88
C ASP A 27 44.21 33.70 -5.41
N SER A 28 43.74 34.30 -6.51
CA SER A 28 42.47 33.93 -7.17
C SER A 28 42.68 33.11 -8.43
N PHE A 29 43.39 31.97 -8.38
CA PHE A 29 43.39 31.03 -9.51
C PHE A 29 43.40 29.54 -9.15
N LEU A 30 43.68 29.14 -7.89
CA LEU A 30 43.67 27.72 -7.49
C LEU A 30 42.38 27.22 -6.82
N GLY A 31 41.48 28.12 -6.38
CA GLY A 31 40.23 27.74 -5.73
C GLY A 31 39.09 27.29 -6.68
N LYS A 32 39.13 27.69 -7.96
CA LYS A 32 38.06 27.35 -8.94
C LYS A 32 38.28 26.02 -9.69
N LEU A 33 39.51 25.51 -9.71
CA LEU A 33 39.84 24.22 -10.34
C LEU A 33 39.62 23.03 -9.39
N GLY A 34 39.81 23.20 -8.08
CA GLY A 34 39.60 22.11 -7.09
C GLY A 34 38.13 21.72 -6.90
N GLY A 35 37.22 22.69 -6.88
CA GLY A 35 35.78 22.42 -6.71
C GLY A 35 35.10 21.81 -7.93
N THR A 36 35.57 22.14 -9.15
CA THR A 36 35.07 21.55 -10.39
C THR A 36 35.62 20.15 -10.64
N LEU A 37 36.89 19.88 -10.27
CA LEU A 37 37.47 18.53 -10.31
C LEU A 37 36.85 17.59 -9.27
N ALA A 38 36.61 18.04 -8.04
CA ALA A 38 35.94 17.23 -7.02
C ALA A 38 34.47 16.93 -7.40
N ARG A 39 33.76 17.92 -7.97
CA ARG A 39 32.40 17.73 -8.48
C ARG A 39 32.34 16.83 -9.72
N ARG A 40 33.32 16.95 -10.64
CA ARG A 40 33.47 16.03 -11.78
C ARG A 40 33.85 14.62 -11.33
N LYS A 41 34.70 14.48 -10.32
CA LYS A 41 35.10 13.18 -9.77
C LYS A 41 33.91 12.46 -9.13
N LYS A 42 33.13 13.16 -8.28
CA LYS A 42 31.88 12.60 -7.73
C LYS A 42 30.85 12.28 -8.83
N ALA A 43 30.69 13.14 -9.84
CA ALA A 43 29.76 12.86 -10.94
C ALA A 43 30.21 11.67 -11.81
N LYS A 44 31.52 11.51 -12.00
CA LYS A 44 32.11 10.38 -12.74
C LYS A 44 31.98 9.08 -11.95
N GLU A 45 32.21 9.12 -10.64
CA GLU A 45 32.02 8.00 -9.72
C GLU A 45 30.55 7.56 -9.63
N VAL A 46 29.62 8.51 -9.53
CA VAL A 46 28.17 8.22 -9.59
C VAL A 46 27.79 7.63 -10.95
N SER A 47 28.35 8.14 -12.05
CA SER A 47 28.11 7.62 -13.41
C SER A 47 28.68 6.22 -13.61
N GLU A 48 29.88 5.94 -13.09
CA GLU A 48 30.54 4.63 -13.15
C GLU A 48 29.76 3.61 -12.30
N LEU A 49 29.29 4.00 -11.11
CA LEU A 49 28.40 3.17 -10.28
C LEU A 49 27.04 2.94 -10.94
N GLN A 50 26.50 3.93 -11.66
CA GLN A 50 25.27 3.78 -12.43
C GLN A 50 25.45 2.80 -13.59
N GLU A 51 26.56 2.90 -14.31
CA GLU A 51 26.90 2.00 -15.42
C GLU A 51 27.16 0.57 -14.92
N GLU A 52 27.85 0.41 -13.79
CA GLU A 52 28.04 -0.87 -13.11
C GLU A 52 26.70 -1.46 -12.65
N GLY A 53 25.84 -0.65 -12.02
CA GLY A 53 24.49 -1.07 -11.60
C GLY A 53 23.62 -1.48 -12.79
N MET A 54 23.66 -0.75 -13.90
CA MET A 54 22.96 -1.10 -15.14
C MET A 54 23.50 -2.40 -15.76
N ASN A 55 24.81 -2.62 -15.76
CA ASN A 55 25.41 -3.85 -16.29
C ASN A 55 25.16 -5.07 -15.39
N ALA A 56 25.07 -4.87 -14.07
CA ALA A 56 24.75 -5.94 -13.13
C ALA A 56 23.29 -6.38 -13.25
N ILE A 57 22.38 -5.48 -13.62
CA ILE A 57 20.92 -5.72 -13.57
C ILE A 57 20.30 -6.03 -14.94
N ASN A 58 20.79 -5.44 -16.04
CA ASN A 58 20.21 -5.65 -17.37
C ASN A 58 20.64 -7.00 -17.98
N LEU A 59 19.68 -7.89 -18.20
CA LEU A 59 19.88 -9.05 -19.07
C LEU A 59 20.01 -8.58 -20.54
N PRO A 60 20.88 -9.19 -21.36
CA PRO A 60 21.09 -8.81 -22.76
C PRO A 60 19.84 -8.95 -23.67
N LEU A 61 18.70 -9.40 -23.14
CA LEU A 61 17.45 -9.65 -23.88
C LEU A 61 16.20 -9.05 -23.20
N SER A 62 16.32 -8.21 -22.16
CA SER A 62 15.14 -7.54 -21.56
C SER A 62 14.67 -6.38 -22.46
N PRO A 63 13.39 -6.34 -22.88
CA PRO A 63 12.86 -5.28 -23.76
C PRO A 63 12.70 -3.93 -23.05
N THR A 64 12.72 -3.91 -21.71
CA THR A 64 12.56 -2.73 -20.86
C THR A 64 13.80 -2.54 -19.98
N PRO A 65 14.52 -1.40 -20.10
CA PRO A 65 15.60 -1.06 -19.18
C PRO A 65 15.06 -0.82 -17.77
N PHE A 66 15.81 -1.24 -16.75
CA PHE A 66 15.51 -0.86 -15.37
C PHE A 66 15.81 0.64 -15.18
N GLU A 67 14.80 1.44 -14.82
CA GLU A 67 15.00 2.80 -14.30
C GLU A 67 15.45 2.71 -12.84
N LEU A 68 16.76 2.77 -12.62
CA LEU A 68 17.35 2.70 -11.27
C LEU A 68 17.45 4.10 -10.67
N HIS A 69 16.86 4.31 -9.49
CA HIS A 69 17.11 5.53 -8.73
C HIS A 69 18.51 5.44 -8.09
N PRO A 70 19.26 6.55 -7.95
CA PRO A 70 20.62 6.52 -7.37
C PRO A 70 20.70 5.84 -6.00
N GLU A 71 19.61 5.90 -5.22
CA GLU A 71 19.49 5.28 -3.90
C GLU A 71 19.40 3.74 -3.95
N ASP A 72 19.01 3.16 -5.09
CA ASP A 72 18.90 1.71 -5.24
C ASP A 72 20.24 1.02 -5.54
N ILE A 73 21.26 1.81 -5.91
CA ILE A 73 22.60 1.34 -6.31
C ILE A 73 23.64 1.67 -5.22
N MET A 74 23.37 2.67 -4.38
CA MET A 74 24.24 3.08 -3.28
C MET A 74 24.10 2.17 -2.05
N LEU A 75 24.55 0.92 -2.19
CA LEU A 75 24.54 -0.08 -1.13
C LEU A 75 25.84 -0.09 -0.31
N GLU A 76 25.70 -0.23 1.01
CA GLU A 76 26.79 -0.57 1.93
C GLU A 76 27.23 -2.04 1.75
N GLU A 77 28.42 -2.38 2.26
CA GLU A 77 28.99 -3.72 2.11
C GLU A 77 28.11 -4.77 2.80
N ASN A 78 27.64 -5.78 2.05
CA ASN A 78 26.64 -6.79 2.43
C ASN A 78 25.18 -6.31 2.48
N GLU A 79 24.88 -5.06 2.15
CA GLU A 79 23.49 -4.59 2.07
C GLU A 79 22.76 -5.26 0.90
N VAL A 80 21.50 -5.59 1.12
CA VAL A 80 20.62 -6.27 0.15
C VAL A 80 19.41 -5.39 -0.10
N ARG A 81 19.13 -5.11 -1.37
CA ARG A 81 17.96 -4.35 -1.77
C ARG A 81 17.15 -5.11 -2.81
N THR A 82 15.84 -5.08 -2.64
CA THR A 82 14.89 -5.80 -3.50
C THR A 82 14.16 -4.78 -4.35
N MET A 83 14.35 -4.86 -5.66
CA MET A 83 13.68 -4.02 -6.64
C MET A 83 12.63 -4.84 -7.38
N VAL A 84 11.48 -4.26 -7.69
CA VAL A 84 10.45 -4.95 -8.47
C VAL A 84 10.81 -4.87 -9.95
N ASP A 85 10.75 -6.01 -10.65
CA ASP A 85 10.92 -6.05 -12.09
C ASP A 85 9.83 -5.21 -12.78
N PRO A 86 10.19 -4.22 -13.63
CA PRO A 86 9.21 -3.42 -14.37
C PRO A 86 8.20 -4.24 -15.17
N ASN A 87 8.57 -5.43 -15.65
CA ASN A 87 7.67 -6.31 -16.39
C ASN A 87 6.64 -6.97 -15.47
N SER A 88 6.95 -7.19 -14.20
CA SER A 88 5.98 -7.73 -13.23
C SER A 88 4.85 -6.74 -12.93
N LYS A 89 5.09 -5.43 -13.05
CA LYS A 89 4.04 -4.40 -12.89
C LYS A 89 2.92 -4.52 -13.93
N ASN A 90 3.18 -5.18 -15.06
CA ASN A 90 2.22 -5.41 -16.13
C ASN A 90 1.47 -6.74 -16.00
N ASP A 91 1.75 -7.56 -14.98
CA ASP A 91 0.99 -8.79 -14.74
C ASP A 91 -0.44 -8.45 -14.32
N ARG A 92 -1.41 -8.99 -15.08
CA ARG A 92 -2.85 -8.82 -14.83
C ARG A 92 -3.26 -9.31 -13.45
N LYS A 93 -2.69 -10.43 -12.98
CA LYS A 93 -3.01 -11.00 -11.67
C LYS A 93 -2.52 -10.11 -10.53
N LEU A 94 -1.33 -9.52 -10.70
CA LEU A 94 -0.78 -8.59 -9.73
C LEU A 94 -1.61 -7.31 -9.66
N GLN A 95 -2.01 -6.76 -10.82
CA GLN A 95 -2.88 -5.59 -10.88
C GLN A 95 -4.24 -5.84 -10.24
N GLU A 96 -4.81 -7.04 -10.44
CA GLU A 96 -6.05 -7.45 -9.77
C GLU A 96 -5.87 -7.54 -8.26
N LEU A 97 -4.78 -8.16 -7.77
CA LEU A 97 -4.47 -8.21 -6.35
C LEU A 97 -4.36 -6.81 -5.74
N ILE A 98 -3.58 -5.92 -6.36
CA ILE A 98 -3.41 -4.53 -5.92
C ILE A 98 -4.77 -3.83 -5.85
N LYS A 99 -5.60 -3.97 -6.89
CA LYS A 99 -6.93 -3.38 -6.94
C LYS A 99 -7.82 -3.89 -5.80
N VAL A 100 -7.89 -5.20 -5.59
CA VAL A 100 -8.69 -5.80 -4.51
C VAL A 100 -8.25 -5.29 -3.14
N LEU A 101 -6.93 -5.18 -2.91
CA LEU A 101 -6.40 -4.65 -1.65
C LEU A 101 -6.68 -3.16 -1.46
N ILE A 102 -6.58 -2.36 -2.53
CA ILE A 102 -6.93 -0.92 -2.47
C ILE A 102 -8.40 -0.75 -2.14
N ASP A 103 -9.29 -1.45 -2.86
CA ASP A 103 -10.73 -1.35 -2.64
C ASP A 103 -11.08 -1.77 -1.21
N TRP A 104 -10.46 -2.83 -0.70
CA TRP A 104 -10.61 -3.26 0.69
C TRP A 104 -10.23 -2.18 1.70
N ILE A 105 -9.04 -1.59 1.55
CA ILE A 105 -8.57 -0.54 2.47
C ILE A 105 -9.53 0.65 2.42
N ASN A 106 -9.97 1.04 1.22
CA ASN A 106 -10.92 2.12 1.03
C ASN A 106 -12.27 1.83 1.70
N ASP A 107 -12.79 0.61 1.60
CA ASP A 107 -14.04 0.21 2.25
C ASP A 107 -13.92 0.26 3.78
N VAL A 108 -12.78 -0.19 4.33
CA VAL A 108 -12.53 -0.15 5.78
C VAL A 108 -12.37 1.29 6.29
N LEU A 109 -11.72 2.16 5.52
CA LEU A 109 -11.36 3.53 5.92
C LEU A 109 -12.30 4.63 5.38
N VAL A 110 -13.38 4.28 4.70
CA VAL A 110 -14.36 5.23 4.16
C VAL A 110 -14.92 6.16 5.25
N GLY A 111 -15.12 5.64 6.46
CA GLY A 111 -15.58 6.42 7.61
C GLY A 111 -14.59 7.48 8.09
N GLU A 112 -13.29 7.28 7.86
CA GLU A 112 -12.22 8.24 8.16
C GLU A 112 -11.93 9.20 6.99
N ARG A 113 -12.65 9.06 5.87
CA ARG A 113 -12.46 9.84 4.63
C ARG A 113 -11.06 9.71 4.04
N ILE A 114 -10.44 8.54 4.23
CA ILE A 114 -9.16 8.20 3.62
C ILE A 114 -9.45 7.49 2.29
N ILE A 115 -8.73 7.87 1.25
CA ILE A 115 -8.83 7.26 -0.08
C ILE A 115 -7.42 6.93 -0.55
N VAL A 116 -7.17 5.64 -0.73
CA VAL A 116 -5.95 5.06 -1.28
C VAL A 116 -6.13 4.87 -2.78
N LYS A 117 -5.10 5.23 -3.54
CA LYS A 117 -5.00 5.08 -4.99
C LYS A 117 -3.75 4.33 -5.42
N ASP A 118 -2.65 4.52 -4.71
CA ASP A 118 -1.39 3.83 -4.95
C ASP A 118 -0.85 3.29 -3.63
N LEU A 119 -0.72 1.96 -3.54
CA LEU A 119 -0.26 1.31 -2.31
C LEU A 119 1.14 1.74 -1.90
N ALA A 120 2.06 1.91 -2.87
CA ALA A 120 3.45 2.22 -2.58
C ALA A 120 3.63 3.66 -2.10
N GLU A 121 2.84 4.59 -2.64
CA GLU A 121 2.88 6.00 -2.23
C GLU A 121 2.06 6.26 -0.96
N ASP A 122 0.82 5.78 -0.90
CA ASP A 122 -0.13 6.15 0.16
C ASP A 122 0.16 5.45 1.50
N LEU A 123 0.80 4.28 1.48
CA LEU A 123 1.16 3.57 2.72
C LEU A 123 2.62 3.82 3.15
N TYR A 124 3.40 4.57 2.37
CA TYR A 124 4.85 4.77 2.57
C TYR A 124 5.21 5.30 3.96
N ASP A 125 4.46 6.28 4.48
CA ASP A 125 4.73 6.93 5.77
C ASP A 125 4.10 6.21 6.98
N GLY A 126 3.41 5.09 6.73
CA GLY A 126 2.74 4.28 7.75
C GLY A 126 1.44 4.89 8.30
N GLN A 127 0.98 6.05 7.83
CA GLN A 127 -0.26 6.68 8.34
C GLN A 127 -1.50 5.87 7.96
N VAL A 128 -1.64 5.52 6.67
CA VAL A 128 -2.77 4.71 6.20
C VAL A 128 -2.76 3.33 6.85
N LEU A 129 -1.57 2.72 6.97
CA LEU A 129 -1.41 1.43 7.64
C LEU A 129 -1.81 1.48 9.12
N GLN A 130 -1.42 2.54 9.84
CA GLN A 130 -1.84 2.77 11.21
C GLN A 130 -3.37 2.80 11.31
N LYS A 131 -4.03 3.60 10.47
CA LYS A 131 -5.50 3.73 10.48
C LYS A 131 -6.22 2.44 10.14
N LEU A 132 -5.71 1.72 9.14
CA LEU A 132 -6.23 0.40 8.79
C LEU A 132 -6.16 -0.54 10.00
N PHE A 133 -5.00 -0.61 10.66
CA PHE A 133 -4.82 -1.49 11.79
C PHE A 133 -5.66 -1.10 13.01
N GLU A 134 -5.71 0.20 13.36
CA GLU A 134 -6.59 0.72 14.43
C GLU A 134 -8.05 0.33 14.19
N LYS A 135 -8.50 0.36 12.93
CA LYS A 135 -9.86 0.00 12.55
C LYS A 135 -10.12 -1.51 12.63
N LEU A 136 -9.13 -2.33 12.30
CA LEU A 136 -9.24 -3.80 12.32
C LEU A 136 -9.15 -4.36 13.74
N GLU A 137 -8.25 -3.84 14.58
CA GLU A 137 -8.09 -4.29 15.97
C GLU A 137 -9.13 -3.64 16.90
N GLY A 138 -9.64 -2.45 16.55
CA GLY A 138 -10.55 -1.69 17.39
C GLY A 138 -9.86 -0.92 18.52
N GLU A 139 -8.52 -0.92 18.55
CA GLU A 139 -7.69 -0.20 19.50
C GLU A 139 -6.91 0.93 18.82
N LYS A 140 -6.71 2.05 19.52
CA LYS A 140 -5.88 3.15 19.00
C LYS A 140 -4.42 2.91 19.30
N LEU A 141 -3.55 3.15 18.31
CA LEU A 141 -2.12 3.06 18.48
C LEU A 141 -1.57 4.35 19.09
N ASN A 142 -0.61 4.22 20.00
CA ASN A 142 0.09 5.35 20.63
C ASN A 142 1.20 5.87 19.71
N VAL A 143 0.82 6.40 18.55
CA VAL A 143 1.73 6.87 17.51
C VAL A 143 1.34 8.28 17.08
N ALA A 144 2.33 9.11 16.73
CA ALA A 144 2.09 10.49 16.29
C ALA A 144 1.27 10.51 14.99
N GLU A 145 0.18 11.28 14.96
CA GLU A 145 -0.70 11.38 13.78
C GLU A 145 -0.02 12.02 12.56
N VAL A 146 0.94 12.93 12.77
CA VAL A 146 1.66 13.60 11.68
C VAL A 146 3.15 13.57 11.97
N THR A 147 3.93 13.18 10.96
CA THR A 147 5.39 13.14 10.99
C THR A 147 5.95 13.96 9.83
N GLN A 148 6.78 14.96 10.13
CA GLN A 148 7.33 15.88 9.12
C GLN A 148 8.70 15.49 8.57
N SER A 149 9.42 14.59 9.24
CA SER A 149 10.75 14.14 8.82
C SER A 149 10.72 12.68 8.40
N GLU A 150 11.56 12.33 7.43
CA GLU A 150 11.72 10.96 6.94
C GLU A 150 12.14 10.00 8.07
N ILE A 151 13.02 10.46 8.97
CA ILE A 151 13.44 9.68 10.15
C ILE A 151 12.25 9.39 11.06
N ALA A 152 11.37 10.37 11.30
CA ALA A 152 10.19 10.17 12.12
C ALA A 152 9.16 9.26 11.44
N GLN A 153 8.99 9.36 10.12
CA GLN A 153 8.14 8.45 9.33
C GLN A 153 8.62 7.00 9.46
N LYS A 154 9.93 6.76 9.31
CA LYS A 154 10.55 5.42 9.48
C LYS A 154 10.37 4.86 10.90
N GLN A 155 10.57 5.69 11.92
CA GLN A 155 10.35 5.29 13.32
C GLN A 155 8.88 4.98 13.63
N LYS A 156 7.97 5.78 13.07
CA LYS A 156 6.53 5.55 13.16
C LYS A 156 6.15 4.22 12.52
N LEU A 157 6.58 4.00 11.29
CA LEU A 157 6.31 2.76 10.57
C LEU A 157 6.86 1.55 11.33
N GLN A 158 8.09 1.62 11.86
CA GLN A 158 8.66 0.56 12.70
C GLN A 158 7.74 0.24 13.89
N THR A 159 7.24 1.27 14.60
CA THR A 159 6.34 1.08 15.75
C THR A 159 5.01 0.43 15.34
N VAL A 160 4.45 0.84 14.20
CA VAL A 160 3.21 0.26 13.65
C VAL A 160 3.42 -1.20 13.26
N LEU A 161 4.53 -1.51 12.58
CA LEU A 161 4.85 -2.88 12.17
C LEU A 161 5.09 -3.80 13.36
N GLU A 162 5.76 -3.34 14.42
CA GLU A 162 5.92 -4.10 15.68
C GLU A 162 4.57 -4.46 16.29
N LYS A 163 3.64 -3.51 16.35
CA LYS A 163 2.29 -3.74 16.86
C LYS A 163 1.50 -4.72 16.02
N ILE A 164 1.59 -4.61 14.70
CA ILE A 164 0.97 -5.57 13.79
C ILE A 164 1.56 -6.97 13.99
N ASN A 165 2.88 -7.09 14.10
CA ASN A 165 3.55 -8.37 14.30
C ASN A 165 3.12 -9.05 15.61
N ASP A 166 2.98 -8.27 16.69
CA ASP A 166 2.50 -8.76 18.00
C ASP A 166 1.06 -9.29 17.90
N ALA A 167 0.18 -8.57 17.18
CA ALA A 167 -1.20 -8.98 16.98
C ALA A 167 -1.34 -10.21 16.08
N LEU A 168 -0.58 -10.26 14.98
CA LEU A 168 -0.58 -11.37 14.03
C LEU A 168 -0.01 -12.67 14.64
N LYS A 169 0.82 -12.58 15.69
CA LYS A 169 1.53 -13.71 16.32
C LYS A 169 2.35 -14.53 15.31
N VAL A 170 2.79 -13.89 14.23
CA VAL A 170 3.55 -14.52 13.16
C VAL A 170 4.98 -14.75 13.63
N SER A 171 5.56 -15.89 13.26
CA SER A 171 6.95 -16.17 13.60
C SER A 171 7.87 -15.15 12.94
N THR A 172 8.88 -14.64 13.66
CA THR A 172 9.84 -13.66 13.11
C THR A 172 10.56 -14.13 11.85
N ARG A 173 10.62 -15.45 11.62
CA ARG A 173 11.21 -16.06 10.41
C ARG A 173 10.32 -16.00 9.17
N SER A 174 9.02 -15.78 9.32
CA SER A 174 8.06 -15.69 8.21
C SER A 174 7.70 -14.25 7.84
N ILE A 175 8.19 -13.26 8.61
CA ILE A 175 7.98 -11.84 8.31
C ILE A 175 8.75 -11.47 7.05
N LYS A 176 8.03 -10.99 6.04
CA LYS A 176 8.59 -10.52 4.76
C LYS A 176 8.52 -9.00 4.57
N TRP A 177 8.08 -8.27 5.60
CA TRP A 177 7.94 -6.81 5.57
C TRP A 177 8.89 -6.13 6.57
N ASN A 178 9.37 -4.94 6.20
CA ASN A 178 10.31 -4.13 6.98
C ASN A 178 10.04 -2.63 6.79
N VAL A 179 10.86 -1.78 7.43
CA VAL A 179 10.75 -0.29 7.37
C VAL A 179 11.01 0.28 5.98
N ASP A 180 11.71 -0.45 5.11
CA ASP A 180 11.94 -0.01 3.72
C ASP A 180 10.67 -0.11 2.88
N PHE A 181 9.61 -0.75 3.41
CA PHE A 181 8.22 -0.73 2.98
C PHE A 181 7.99 -0.74 1.47
N SER A 182 8.76 -1.58 0.79
CA SER A 182 8.58 -1.84 -0.64
C SER A 182 7.17 -2.33 -0.94
N ILE A 183 6.72 -2.18 -2.19
CA ILE A 183 5.42 -2.73 -2.61
C ILE A 183 5.30 -4.24 -2.34
N VAL A 184 6.39 -5.00 -2.42
CA VAL A 184 6.40 -6.45 -2.11
C VAL A 184 6.13 -6.68 -0.61
N ALA A 185 6.77 -5.89 0.26
CA ALA A 185 6.52 -5.92 1.70
C ALA A 185 5.08 -5.52 2.03
N ILE A 186 4.56 -4.47 1.38
CA ILE A 186 3.18 -4.00 1.53
C ILE A 186 2.20 -5.10 1.13
N LEU A 187 2.40 -5.74 -0.02
CA LEU A 187 1.51 -6.79 -0.51
C LEU A 187 1.50 -8.01 0.42
N HIS A 188 2.67 -8.47 0.88
CA HIS A 188 2.75 -9.55 1.87
C HIS A 188 2.02 -9.19 3.17
N LEU A 189 2.23 -7.99 3.69
CA LEU A 189 1.60 -7.54 4.93
C LEU A 189 0.07 -7.43 4.79
N LEU A 190 -0.42 -6.83 3.71
CA LEU A 190 -1.85 -6.66 3.48
C LEU A 190 -2.56 -8.00 3.24
N VAL A 191 -1.92 -8.92 2.51
CA VAL A 191 -2.43 -10.29 2.36
C VAL A 191 -2.53 -10.97 3.73
N GLU A 192 -1.49 -10.92 4.55
CA GLU A 192 -1.50 -11.51 5.89
C GLU A 192 -2.58 -10.87 6.79
N LEU A 193 -2.67 -9.54 6.82
CA LEU A 193 -3.71 -8.80 7.56
C LEU A 193 -5.11 -9.20 7.11
N SER A 194 -5.34 -9.26 5.80
CA SER A 194 -6.65 -9.62 5.24
C SER A 194 -7.04 -11.05 5.61
N GLN A 195 -6.07 -11.98 5.69
CA GLN A 195 -6.32 -13.36 6.09
C GLN A 195 -6.57 -13.47 7.60
N HIS A 196 -5.74 -12.83 8.42
CA HIS A 196 -5.83 -12.84 9.88
C HIS A 196 -7.16 -12.27 10.37
N PHE A 197 -7.53 -11.09 9.87
CA PHE A 197 -8.78 -10.41 10.24
C PHE A 197 -10.00 -10.91 9.43
N ARG A 198 -9.82 -11.95 8.61
CA ARG A 198 -10.87 -12.56 7.77
C ARG A 198 -11.64 -11.53 6.95
N ALA A 199 -10.90 -10.62 6.33
CA ALA A 199 -11.46 -9.58 5.49
C ALA A 199 -12.45 -10.16 4.45
N PRO A 200 -13.56 -9.45 4.19
CA PRO A 200 -14.55 -9.81 3.17
C PRO A 200 -13.98 -9.52 1.77
N ILE A 201 -12.87 -10.14 1.40
CA ILE A 201 -12.22 -9.92 0.11
C ILE A 201 -11.79 -11.25 -0.50
N ARG A 202 -11.73 -11.29 -1.83
CA ARG A 202 -11.27 -12.45 -2.57
C ARG A 202 -9.90 -12.17 -3.15
N LEU A 203 -8.88 -12.79 -2.57
CA LEU A 203 -7.53 -12.70 -3.09
C LEU A 203 -7.38 -13.60 -4.33
N PRO A 204 -6.72 -13.14 -5.41
CA PRO A 204 -6.38 -13.99 -6.54
C PRO A 204 -5.36 -15.07 -6.16
N ASP A 205 -5.51 -16.26 -6.76
CA ASP A 205 -4.67 -17.42 -6.46
C ASP A 205 -3.32 -17.39 -7.21
N HIS A 206 -2.26 -17.81 -6.51
CA HIS A 206 -0.90 -17.96 -7.02
C HIS A 206 -0.37 -16.71 -7.75
N VAL A 207 -0.45 -15.56 -7.08
CA VAL A 207 0.17 -14.32 -7.57
C VAL A 207 1.63 -14.32 -7.17
N SER A 208 2.51 -14.16 -8.16
CA SER A 208 3.95 -14.09 -7.99
C SER A 208 4.51 -12.83 -8.62
N ILE A 209 5.52 -12.23 -7.99
CA ILE A 209 6.21 -11.04 -8.48
C ILE A 209 7.67 -11.40 -8.72
N GLN A 210 8.19 -11.05 -9.89
CA GLN A 210 9.62 -11.13 -10.13
C GLN A 210 10.30 -9.93 -9.49
N VAL A 211 11.26 -10.20 -8.60
CA VAL A 211 12.06 -9.19 -7.93
C VAL A 211 13.53 -9.39 -8.27
N VAL A 212 14.25 -8.29 -8.42
CA VAL A 212 15.69 -8.28 -8.55
C VAL A 212 16.28 -7.99 -7.18
N VAL A 213 17.00 -8.96 -6.64
CA VAL A 213 17.75 -8.80 -5.40
C VAL A 213 19.16 -8.39 -5.77
N VAL A 214 19.52 -7.17 -5.41
CA VAL A 214 20.87 -6.62 -5.59
C VAL A 214 21.59 -6.68 -4.25
N GLN A 215 22.76 -7.30 -4.22
CA GLN A 215 23.62 -7.38 -3.05
C GLN A 215 25.02 -6.92 -3.41
N LYS A 216 25.60 -6.05 -2.58
CA LYS A 216 27.01 -5.69 -2.71
C LYS A 216 27.89 -6.67 -1.95
N ARG A 217 28.78 -7.38 -2.66
CA ARG A 217 29.79 -8.27 -2.08
C ARG A 217 31.15 -7.98 -2.64
N GLU A 218 32.12 -7.80 -1.76
CA GLU A 218 33.52 -7.51 -2.08
C GLU A 218 33.67 -6.29 -3.00
N GLY A 219 32.81 -5.28 -2.82
CA GLY A 219 32.77 -4.09 -3.65
C GLY A 219 32.07 -4.23 -5.01
N ILE A 220 31.59 -5.43 -5.38
CA ILE A 220 30.86 -5.70 -6.65
C ILE A 220 29.37 -5.87 -6.37
N LEU A 221 28.53 -5.28 -7.22
CA LEU A 221 27.09 -5.51 -7.19
C LEU A 221 26.74 -6.85 -7.85
N GLN A 222 26.23 -7.79 -7.04
CA GLN A 222 25.65 -9.04 -7.51
C GLN A 222 24.13 -8.88 -7.59
N SER A 223 23.56 -9.09 -8.77
CA SER A 223 22.11 -9.16 -8.93
C SER A 223 21.67 -10.61 -9.13
N ARG A 224 20.47 -10.93 -8.63
CA ARG A 224 19.78 -12.17 -8.97
C ARG A 224 18.28 -11.91 -9.08
N GLN A 225 17.64 -12.58 -10.03
CA GLN A 225 16.19 -12.57 -10.13
C GLN A 225 15.61 -13.64 -9.22
N VAL A 226 14.65 -13.26 -8.39
CA VAL A 226 13.91 -14.14 -7.49
C VAL A 226 12.43 -13.97 -7.80
N MET A 227 11.70 -15.08 -7.87
CA MET A 227 10.24 -15.04 -7.96
C MET A 227 9.69 -15.12 -6.54
N GLU A 228 9.04 -14.05 -6.09
CA GLU A 228 8.38 -13.97 -4.78
C GLU A 228 6.90 -14.30 -4.94
N GLU A 229 6.43 -15.36 -4.28
CA GLU A 229 5.03 -15.75 -4.32
C GLU A 229 4.26 -15.06 -3.19
N ILE A 230 3.26 -14.25 -3.56
CA ILE A 230 2.46 -13.40 -2.65
C ILE A 230 1.27 -14.16 -2.07
N THR A 231 0.51 -14.90 -2.89
CA THR A 231 -0.73 -15.59 -2.47
C THR A 231 -0.65 -17.13 -2.51
N GLY A 232 0.57 -17.69 -2.56
CA GLY A 232 0.82 -19.13 -2.78
C GLY A 232 0.68 -20.06 -1.58
N ASN A 233 1.01 -19.61 -0.37
CA ASN A 233 1.01 -20.46 0.82
C ASN A 233 -0.40 -20.78 1.37
N THR A 234 -1.44 -20.51 0.58
CA THR A 234 -2.83 -20.82 0.91
C THR A 234 -3.09 -22.34 1.00
N GLU A 235 -2.12 -23.21 0.64
CA GLU A 235 -2.23 -24.67 0.82
C GLU A 235 -2.45 -25.09 2.29
N TYR A 236 -1.96 -24.34 3.28
CA TYR A 236 -2.30 -24.61 4.70
C TYR A 236 -3.70 -24.11 5.10
N VAL A 237 -4.35 -23.33 4.24
CA VAL A 237 -5.72 -22.81 4.39
C VAL A 237 -6.70 -23.53 3.46
N SER A 238 -6.26 -24.55 2.71
CA SER A 238 -7.03 -25.28 1.68
C SER A 238 -8.11 -26.24 2.23
N ARG A 239 -8.37 -26.22 3.54
CA ARG A 239 -9.62 -26.69 4.13
C ARG A 239 -10.03 -25.70 5.20
N ASP A 240 -10.60 -24.59 4.78
CA ASP A 240 -11.21 -23.68 5.74
C ASP A 240 -12.42 -24.38 6.40
N ALA A 241 -12.89 -23.84 7.51
CA ALA A 241 -14.05 -24.40 8.21
C ALA A 241 -15.29 -24.46 7.29
N PHE A 242 -15.35 -23.64 6.24
CA PHE A 242 -16.41 -23.68 5.25
C PHE A 242 -16.25 -24.89 4.31
N ASP A 243 -15.05 -25.27 3.89
CA ASP A 243 -14.80 -26.50 3.10
C ASP A 243 -15.30 -27.73 3.87
N THR A 244 -15.01 -27.79 5.17
CA THR A 244 -15.53 -28.88 6.03
C THR A 244 -17.06 -28.83 6.13
N LEU A 245 -17.66 -27.63 6.24
CA LEU A 245 -19.12 -27.45 6.28
C LEU A 245 -19.78 -27.85 4.96
N LEU A 246 -19.15 -27.52 3.83
CA LEU A 246 -19.60 -27.86 2.48
C LEU A 246 -19.61 -29.38 2.29
N ASP A 247 -18.57 -30.06 2.78
CA ASP A 247 -18.45 -31.52 2.70
C ASP A 247 -19.43 -32.26 3.62
N HIS A 248 -19.66 -31.77 4.85
CA HIS A 248 -20.36 -32.53 5.90
C HIS A 248 -21.81 -32.08 6.15
N ALA A 249 -22.27 -30.95 5.59
CA ALA A 249 -23.63 -30.44 5.81
C ALA A 249 -24.30 -29.90 4.54
N PRO A 250 -24.38 -30.70 3.44
CA PRO A 250 -24.97 -30.25 2.18
C PRO A 250 -26.43 -29.80 2.31
N ASP A 251 -27.18 -30.41 3.22
CA ASP A 251 -28.59 -30.07 3.46
C ASP A 251 -28.78 -28.64 3.98
N LYS A 252 -27.79 -28.11 4.72
CA LYS A 252 -27.81 -26.73 5.24
C LYS A 252 -27.49 -25.69 4.15
N LEU A 253 -26.88 -26.12 3.04
CA LEU A 253 -26.47 -25.23 1.93
C LEU A 253 -27.65 -24.78 1.07
N ASN A 254 -28.79 -25.48 1.11
CA ASN A 254 -30.00 -25.06 0.41
C ASN A 254 -30.51 -23.68 0.87
N VAL A 255 -30.23 -23.31 2.12
CA VAL A 255 -30.54 -21.97 2.64
C VAL A 255 -29.60 -20.93 2.02
N VAL A 256 -28.31 -21.24 1.89
CA VAL A 256 -27.29 -20.35 1.29
C VAL A 256 -27.61 -20.04 -0.16
N LYS A 257 -28.07 -21.03 -0.93
CA LYS A 257 -28.48 -20.84 -2.35
C LYS A 257 -29.56 -19.79 -2.54
N LYS A 258 -30.41 -19.55 -1.53
CA LYS A 258 -31.44 -18.52 -1.61
C LYS A 258 -30.86 -17.11 -1.71
N PHE A 259 -29.65 -16.88 -1.22
CA PHE A 259 -29.00 -15.56 -1.27
C PHE A 259 -28.38 -15.22 -2.63
N ALA A 260 -28.32 -16.18 -3.57
CA ALA A 260 -27.65 -15.99 -4.86
C ALA A 260 -28.32 -14.96 -5.78
N ASP A 261 -29.59 -14.65 -5.56
CA ASP A 261 -30.30 -13.59 -6.30
C ASP A 261 -30.10 -12.19 -5.69
N GLY A 262 -29.41 -12.09 -4.56
CA GLY A 262 -29.15 -10.85 -3.84
C GLY A 262 -30.35 -10.26 -3.09
N VAL A 263 -31.57 -10.77 -3.29
CA VAL A 263 -32.79 -10.19 -2.69
C VAL A 263 -32.74 -10.31 -1.17
N TYR A 264 -32.42 -11.49 -0.65
CA TYR A 264 -32.29 -11.69 0.79
C TYR A 264 -31.13 -10.88 1.39
N LEU A 265 -30.06 -10.62 0.64
CA LEU A 265 -28.94 -9.79 1.13
C LEU A 265 -29.35 -8.33 1.25
N VAL A 266 -30.06 -7.78 0.26
CA VAL A 266 -30.59 -6.41 0.32
C VAL A 266 -31.55 -6.23 1.49
N LEU A 267 -32.47 -7.19 1.68
CA LEU A 267 -33.42 -7.16 2.80
C LEU A 267 -32.71 -7.30 4.15
N LEU A 268 -31.72 -8.20 4.25
CA LEU A 268 -30.91 -8.37 5.45
C LEU A 268 -30.14 -7.10 5.80
N MET A 269 -29.51 -6.44 4.82
CA MET A 269 -28.82 -5.18 5.05
C MET A 269 -29.77 -4.08 5.55
N GLY A 270 -30.97 -3.96 4.97
CA GLY A 270 -31.98 -3.01 5.46
C GLY A 270 -32.39 -3.25 6.91
N LEU A 271 -32.49 -4.52 7.32
CA LEU A 271 -32.77 -4.88 8.72
C LEU A 271 -31.58 -4.57 9.66
N LEU A 272 -30.36 -4.90 9.23
CA LEU A 272 -29.15 -4.72 10.05
C LEU A 272 -28.77 -3.25 10.23
N GLU A 273 -28.97 -2.43 9.20
CA GLU A 273 -28.64 -1.00 9.19
C GLU A 273 -29.83 -0.10 9.57
N GLY A 274 -31.02 -0.69 9.78
CA GLY A 274 -32.21 0.05 10.21
C GLY A 274 -32.78 1.02 9.18
N TYR A 275 -32.54 0.80 7.87
CA TYR A 275 -33.12 1.63 6.81
C TYR A 275 -34.22 0.88 6.03
N PHE A 276 -35.19 1.65 5.54
CA PHE A 276 -36.24 1.11 4.67
C PHE A 276 -35.68 0.80 3.29
N VAL A 277 -35.91 -0.42 2.78
CA VAL A 277 -35.57 -0.83 1.42
C VAL A 277 -36.79 -0.61 0.51
N PRO A 278 -36.76 0.38 -0.40
CA PRO A 278 -37.89 0.60 -1.31
C PRO A 278 -37.97 -0.51 -2.36
N LEU A 279 -39.12 -1.18 -2.44
CA LEU A 279 -39.35 -2.30 -3.36
C LEU A 279 -39.21 -1.93 -4.85
N TYR A 280 -39.26 -0.64 -5.20
CA TYR A 280 -39.07 -0.17 -6.57
C TYR A 280 -37.59 0.00 -6.97
N ASN A 281 -36.66 -0.07 -6.01
CA ASN A 281 -35.22 0.11 -6.25
C ASN A 281 -34.47 -1.21 -6.51
N PHE A 282 -35.15 -2.36 -6.43
CA PHE A 282 -34.57 -3.67 -6.69
C PHE A 282 -35.62 -4.62 -7.29
N PHE A 283 -35.17 -5.72 -7.89
CA PHE A 283 -36.03 -6.72 -8.48
C PHE A 283 -36.37 -7.80 -7.44
N LEU A 284 -37.64 -7.95 -7.06
CA LEU A 284 -38.05 -9.04 -6.16
C LEU A 284 -37.83 -10.43 -6.77
N THR A 285 -37.89 -10.53 -8.10
CA THR A 285 -37.72 -11.77 -8.86
C THR A 285 -36.76 -11.51 -10.03
N PRO A 286 -35.44 -11.41 -9.78
CA PRO A 286 -34.48 -11.11 -10.84
C PRO A 286 -34.28 -12.32 -11.75
N GLU A 287 -34.37 -12.12 -13.06
CA GLU A 287 -34.33 -13.19 -14.06
C GLU A 287 -32.95 -13.36 -14.71
N ASN A 288 -32.12 -12.31 -14.70
CA ASN A 288 -30.81 -12.30 -15.36
C ASN A 288 -29.69 -11.84 -14.42
N PHE A 289 -28.44 -12.03 -14.87
CA PHE A 289 -27.25 -11.69 -14.12
C PHE A 289 -27.24 -10.21 -13.72
N ASP A 290 -27.54 -9.31 -14.65
CA ASP A 290 -27.50 -7.87 -14.43
C ASP A 290 -28.49 -7.44 -13.34
N GLN A 291 -29.72 -7.95 -13.37
CA GLN A 291 -30.73 -7.67 -12.34
C GLN A 291 -30.26 -8.14 -10.95
N LYS A 292 -29.63 -9.31 -10.86
CA LYS A 292 -29.06 -9.80 -9.58
C LYS A 292 -27.86 -8.98 -9.14
N ALA A 293 -27.01 -8.56 -10.08
CA ALA A 293 -25.82 -7.75 -9.79
C ALA A 293 -26.16 -6.38 -9.21
N VAL A 294 -27.25 -5.74 -9.67
CA VAL A 294 -27.73 -4.46 -9.11
C VAL A 294 -28.00 -4.55 -7.61
N HIS A 295 -28.45 -5.71 -7.10
CA HIS A 295 -28.72 -5.88 -5.67
C HIS A 295 -27.46 -5.85 -4.81
N LEU A 296 -26.34 -6.24 -5.40
CA LEU A 296 -25.07 -6.45 -4.71
C LEU A 296 -24.10 -5.30 -4.91
N VAL A 297 -24.27 -4.48 -5.96
CA VAL A 297 -23.33 -3.42 -6.34
C VAL A 297 -23.04 -2.42 -5.22
N PHE A 298 -24.03 -2.15 -4.37
CA PHE A 298 -23.88 -1.15 -3.32
C PHE A 298 -23.20 -1.70 -2.06
N PHE A 299 -23.46 -2.97 -1.71
CA PHE A 299 -23.01 -3.55 -0.43
C PHE A 299 -21.86 -4.54 -0.58
N PHE A 300 -21.80 -5.26 -1.70
CA PHE A 300 -20.88 -6.38 -1.94
C PHE A 300 -20.34 -6.39 -3.38
N PRO A 301 -19.76 -5.27 -3.88
CA PRO A 301 -19.35 -5.16 -5.28
C PRO A 301 -18.33 -6.22 -5.72
N HIS A 302 -17.42 -6.61 -4.82
CA HIS A 302 -16.39 -7.64 -5.10
C HIS A 302 -16.95 -9.06 -5.18
N PHE A 303 -18.11 -9.31 -4.57
CA PHE A 303 -18.72 -10.64 -4.52
C PHE A 303 -19.83 -10.87 -5.54
N ILE A 304 -20.15 -9.84 -6.36
CA ILE A 304 -21.17 -9.94 -7.41
C ILE A 304 -21.04 -11.22 -8.25
N PRO A 305 -19.90 -11.48 -8.93
CA PRO A 305 -19.81 -12.63 -9.82
C PRO A 305 -20.00 -13.94 -9.04
N ASP A 306 -19.50 -14.03 -7.82
CA ASP A 306 -19.51 -15.26 -7.03
C ASP A 306 -20.88 -15.57 -6.46
N ILE A 307 -21.55 -14.58 -5.86
CA ILE A 307 -22.90 -14.75 -5.32
C ILE A 307 -23.89 -15.06 -6.44
N VAL A 308 -23.82 -14.31 -7.55
CA VAL A 308 -24.75 -14.50 -8.68
C VAL A 308 -24.56 -15.86 -9.35
N ASN A 309 -23.32 -16.36 -9.41
CA ASN A 309 -23.00 -17.71 -9.90
C ASN A 309 -23.20 -18.83 -8.86
N CYS A 310 -23.81 -18.52 -7.71
CA CYS A 310 -24.08 -19.47 -6.63
C CYS A 310 -22.82 -20.12 -6.01
N ASP A 311 -21.71 -19.39 -5.94
CA ASP A 311 -20.55 -19.86 -5.17
C ASP A 311 -20.88 -19.87 -3.67
N LEU A 312 -21.06 -21.07 -3.14
CA LEU A 312 -21.50 -21.29 -1.76
C LEU A 312 -20.46 -20.79 -0.76
N LYS A 313 -19.17 -20.92 -1.09
CA LYS A 313 -18.08 -20.53 -0.19
C LYS A 313 -18.03 -19.01 -0.03
N SER A 314 -18.06 -18.26 -1.13
CA SER A 314 -18.12 -16.79 -1.09
C SER A 314 -19.40 -16.29 -0.41
N THR A 315 -20.55 -16.90 -0.71
CA THR A 315 -21.82 -16.52 -0.08
C THR A 315 -21.78 -16.75 1.44
N LEU A 316 -21.24 -17.88 1.89
CA LEU A 316 -21.06 -18.17 3.32
C LEU A 316 -20.10 -17.19 3.99
N ARG A 317 -19.04 -16.77 3.30
CA ARG A 317 -18.08 -15.78 3.81
C ARG A 317 -18.74 -14.42 4.03
N VAL A 318 -19.57 -13.97 3.07
CA VAL A 318 -20.37 -12.75 3.23
C VAL A 318 -21.33 -12.86 4.41
N LEU A 319 -22.10 -13.96 4.50
CA LEU A 319 -23.04 -14.16 5.61
C LEU A 319 -22.35 -14.24 6.98
N TYR A 320 -21.21 -14.92 7.06
CA TYR A 320 -20.42 -15.00 8.29
C TYR A 320 -19.91 -13.62 8.70
N ASN A 321 -19.43 -12.82 7.74
CA ASN A 321 -18.92 -11.48 8.01
C ASN A 321 -20.02 -10.54 8.49
N LEU A 322 -21.22 -10.59 7.88
CA LEU A 322 -22.40 -9.90 8.40
C LEU A 322 -22.72 -10.38 9.82
N PHE A 323 -22.76 -11.68 10.07
CA PHE A 323 -23.00 -12.19 11.42
C PHE A 323 -21.96 -11.65 12.41
N THR A 324 -20.67 -11.71 12.11
CA THR A 324 -19.63 -11.20 13.02
C THR A 324 -19.67 -9.70 13.22
N GLY A 325 -20.06 -8.94 12.19
CA GLY A 325 -20.18 -7.48 12.27
C GLY A 325 -21.35 -7.02 13.15
N TYR A 326 -22.49 -7.71 13.10
CA TYR A 326 -23.71 -7.28 13.79
C TYR A 326 -24.12 -8.15 14.98
N ARG A 327 -23.38 -9.21 15.32
CA ARG A 327 -23.70 -10.11 16.47
C ARG A 327 -23.77 -9.42 17.84
N HIS A 328 -23.29 -8.18 17.94
CA HIS A 328 -23.26 -7.38 19.17
C HIS A 328 -24.21 -6.17 19.11
N VAL A 329 -25.02 -6.06 18.06
CA VAL A 329 -26.05 -5.03 17.91
C VAL A 329 -27.34 -5.60 18.50
N ASP A 330 -27.77 -5.05 19.63
CA ASP A 330 -29.00 -5.42 20.36
C ASP A 330 -30.28 -4.94 19.67
#